data_AF-A0AA91ESC2-F1
#
_entry.id   AF-A0AA91ESC2-F1
#
_cell.length_a   1.000
_cell.length_b   1.000
_cell.length_c   1.000
_cell.angle_alpha   90.00
_cell.angle_beta   90.00
_cell.angle_gamma   90.00
#
_symmetry.space_group_name_H-M   'P 1'
#
loop_
_entity.id
_entity.type
_entity.pdbx_description
1 polymer ?
#
loop_
_entity_poly.entity_id
_entity_poly.type
_entity_poly.pdbx_seq_one_letter_code
_entity_poly.pdbx_strand_id
1 'polypeptide(L)'
;MTERRRWETLKTAAWRIGTAVIVAAIFIGLYHVNRTHPPHPVVPIPMAHAIGPGIGINVSPGDDAAGISCTTGFLVHTRDDRPGLLVAGHCNPGGGPGQVVIRHGGAFAYRTIGTFTETVSDGSNWDDYDIGLITLDDPGKIPLTSVIDGHPVIGVADYVSVGDVLCHYGIRSGGPVCGPVVASETNKVRFEAGGTCGDSGGPVYRLRDDGAAEAVGIYIAVSDGTYSEPKCEDPHPFSIAQTITPWLSAWDLTLDTTTGR
;
A
#
# COMPACT_ATOMS: atom_id res chain seq x y z
N MET A 1 -5.22 59.07 44.57
CA MET A 1 -5.33 57.77 43.86
C MET A 1 -4.05 57.01 44.17
N THR A 2 -4.13 55.95 44.97
CA THR A 2 -2.99 55.37 45.71
C THR A 2 -2.04 54.57 44.82
N GLU A 3 -0.74 54.77 45.03
CA GLU A 3 0.39 54.15 44.32
C GLU A 3 0.27 52.61 44.21
N ARG A 4 -0.33 51.99 45.24
CA ARG A 4 -0.67 50.57 45.30
C ARG A 4 -1.65 50.12 44.21
N ARG A 5 -2.65 50.94 43.86
CA ARG A 5 -3.62 50.64 42.79
C ARG A 5 -2.94 50.71 41.42
N ARG A 6 -2.00 51.64 41.24
CA ARG A 6 -1.21 51.76 40.01
C ARG A 6 -0.26 50.57 39.82
N TRP A 7 0.33 50.08 40.90
CA TRP A 7 1.18 48.88 40.89
C TRP A 7 0.42 47.59 40.54
N GLU A 8 -0.78 47.38 41.10
CA GLU A 8 -1.60 46.20 40.78
C GLU A 8 -2.13 46.23 39.33
N THR A 9 -2.47 47.42 38.80
CA THR A 9 -2.84 47.56 37.39
C THR A 9 -1.66 47.24 36.45
N LEU A 10 -0.45 47.70 36.80
CA LEU A 10 0.77 47.42 36.03
C LEU A 10 1.13 45.93 36.03
N LYS A 11 1.01 45.25 37.17
CA LYS A 11 1.21 43.78 37.26
C LYS A 11 0.21 43.03 36.39
N THR A 12 -1.06 43.40 36.45
CA THR A 12 -2.12 42.74 35.69
C THR A 12 -1.94 42.95 34.18
N ALA A 13 -1.52 44.17 33.77
CA ALA A 13 -1.19 44.46 32.37
C ALA A 13 0.03 43.67 31.89
N ALA A 14 1.11 43.62 32.68
CA ALA A 14 2.31 42.87 32.37
C ALA A 14 2.03 41.36 32.24
N TRP A 15 1.20 40.79 33.12
CA TRP A 15 0.78 39.39 33.06
C TRP A 15 -0.02 39.08 31.79
N ARG A 16 -0.97 39.95 31.43
CA ARG A 16 -1.78 39.80 30.20
C ARG A 16 -0.95 39.89 28.93
N ILE A 17 0.00 40.84 28.89
CA ILE A 17 0.93 41.00 27.76
C ILE A 17 1.85 39.77 27.66
N GLY A 18 2.42 39.31 28.78
CA GLY A 18 3.26 38.10 28.79
C GLY A 18 2.50 36.86 28.29
N THR A 19 1.26 36.68 28.73
CA THR A 19 0.42 35.55 28.28
C THR A 19 0.11 35.66 26.79
N ALA A 20 -0.25 36.85 26.29
CA ALA A 20 -0.57 37.06 24.88
C ALA A 20 0.65 36.80 23.97
N VAL A 21 1.86 37.20 24.39
CA VAL A 21 3.10 36.94 23.65
C VAL A 21 3.41 35.44 23.60
N ILE A 22 3.25 34.72 24.71
CA ILE A 22 3.46 33.26 24.75
C ILE A 22 2.48 32.55 23.82
N VAL A 23 1.20 32.90 23.88
CA VAL A 23 0.17 32.32 23.03
C VAL A 23 0.45 32.61 21.55
N ALA A 24 0.81 33.84 21.20
CA ALA A 24 1.19 34.21 19.84
C ALA A 24 2.42 33.43 19.36
N ALA A 25 3.45 33.27 20.20
CA ALA A 25 4.63 32.48 19.87
C ALA A 25 4.31 31.00 19.64
N ILE A 26 3.39 30.41 20.43
CA ILE A 26 2.92 29.03 20.21
C ILE A 26 2.18 28.92 18.88
N PHE A 27 1.27 29.85 18.56
CA PHE A 27 0.55 29.82 17.29
C PHE A 27 1.47 30.05 16.09
N ILE A 28 2.44 30.95 16.21
CA ILE A 28 3.46 31.18 15.17
C ILE A 28 4.33 29.93 15.01
N GLY A 29 4.76 29.30 16.11
CA GLY A 29 5.50 28.04 16.07
C GLY A 29 4.72 26.92 15.39
N LEU A 30 3.46 26.72 15.79
CA LEU A 30 2.55 25.76 15.15
C LEU A 30 2.31 26.08 13.67
N TYR A 31 2.16 27.35 13.32
CA TYR A 31 1.98 27.80 11.95
C TYR A 31 3.21 27.53 11.07
N HIS A 32 4.41 27.78 11.59
CA HIS A 32 5.65 27.46 10.88
C HIS A 32 5.87 25.94 10.76
N VAL A 33 5.61 25.16 11.81
CA VAL A 33 5.64 23.69 11.76
C VAL A 33 4.65 23.15 10.73
N ASN A 34 3.47 23.77 10.60
CA ASN A 34 2.46 23.35 9.62
C ASN A 34 2.79 23.80 8.19
N ARG A 35 3.63 24.82 8.00
CA ARG A 35 4.09 25.29 6.67
C ARG A 35 5.31 24.57 6.13
N THR A 36 6.14 23.98 7.00
CA THR A 36 7.30 23.18 6.57
C THR A 36 6.92 21.78 6.12
N HIS A 37 5.67 21.35 6.36
CA HIS A 37 5.11 20.15 5.76
C HIS A 37 4.33 20.57 4.51
N PRO A 38 4.78 20.25 3.29
CA PRO A 38 3.93 20.42 2.12
C PRO A 38 2.64 19.61 2.37
N PRO A 39 1.45 20.19 2.15
CA PRO A 39 0.20 19.46 2.23
C PRO A 39 0.09 18.63 0.96
N HIS A 40 0.97 17.64 0.78
CA HIS A 40 0.61 16.53 -0.08
C HIS A 40 -0.53 15.83 0.66
N PRO A 41 -1.74 15.77 0.08
CA PRO A 41 -2.79 14.94 0.64
C PRO A 41 -2.26 13.51 0.56
N VAL A 42 -1.61 13.05 1.63
CA VAL A 42 -1.31 11.65 1.83
C VAL A 42 -2.68 10.99 1.86
N VAL A 43 -3.07 10.34 0.76
CA VAL A 43 -4.37 9.67 0.71
C VAL A 43 -4.37 8.70 1.89
N PRO A 44 -5.30 8.83 2.85
CA PRO A 44 -5.19 8.08 4.08
C PRO A 44 -5.16 6.57 3.77
N ILE A 45 -4.11 5.90 4.20
CA ILE A 45 -4.01 4.44 4.16
C ILE A 45 -4.42 3.86 5.53
N PRO A 46 -5.06 2.68 5.58
CA PRO A 46 -5.39 2.01 6.83
C PRO A 46 -4.16 1.74 7.70
N MET A 47 -4.36 1.58 9.02
CA MET A 47 -3.27 1.15 9.90
C MET A 47 -2.92 -0.31 9.62
N ALA A 48 -1.63 -0.62 9.54
CA ALA A 48 -1.13 -1.99 9.49
C ALA A 48 -0.57 -2.40 10.86
N HIS A 49 -0.98 -3.58 11.34
CA HIS A 49 -0.45 -4.19 12.57
C HIS A 49 0.72 -5.14 12.32
N ALA A 50 0.77 -5.73 11.12
CA ALA A 50 1.83 -6.57 10.60
C ALA A 50 2.12 -6.17 9.14
N ILE A 51 3.31 -6.48 8.65
CA ILE A 51 3.69 -6.34 7.24
C ILE A 51 3.34 -7.65 6.54
N GLY A 52 2.60 -7.57 5.45
CA GLY A 52 2.10 -8.75 4.76
C GLY A 52 1.21 -8.36 3.59
N PRO A 53 0.44 -9.32 3.07
CA PRO A 53 -0.48 -9.06 1.97
C PRO A 53 -1.66 -8.17 2.39
N GLY A 54 -2.14 -7.32 1.48
CA GLY A 54 -3.36 -6.52 1.66
C GLY A 54 -3.20 -5.23 2.48
N ILE A 55 -1.99 -4.85 2.92
CA ILE A 55 -1.79 -3.62 3.67
C ILE A 55 -1.60 -2.42 2.74
N GLY A 56 -1.94 -1.23 3.24
CA GLY A 56 -1.72 0.00 2.51
C GLY A 56 -0.26 0.46 2.62
N ILE A 57 0.28 0.93 1.51
CA ILE A 57 1.59 1.57 1.42
C ILE A 57 1.45 2.93 0.76
N ASN A 58 2.35 3.84 1.11
CA ASN A 58 2.65 5.00 0.29
C ASN A 58 4.08 4.86 -0.25
N VAL A 59 4.23 5.11 -1.54
CA VAL A 59 5.51 5.07 -2.24
C VAL A 59 5.91 6.51 -2.55
N SER A 60 7.09 6.90 -2.09
CA SER A 60 7.72 8.17 -2.45
C SER A 60 8.83 7.89 -3.46
N PRO A 61 8.60 8.11 -4.77
CA PRO A 61 9.64 8.01 -5.77
C PRO A 61 10.54 9.26 -5.70
N GLY A 62 11.55 9.22 -4.82
CA GLY A 62 12.50 10.32 -4.64
C GLY A 62 11.90 11.64 -4.12
N ASP A 63 12.77 12.61 -3.85
CA ASP A 63 12.40 13.91 -3.27
C ASP A 63 11.56 14.73 -4.28
N ASP A 64 10.28 14.97 -3.96
CA ASP A 64 9.32 15.93 -4.57
C ASP A 64 8.14 15.35 -5.36
N ALA A 65 8.02 14.04 -5.56
CA ALA A 65 6.81 13.45 -6.12
C ALA A 65 5.71 13.26 -5.05
N ALA A 66 4.46 13.59 -5.39
CA ALA A 66 3.33 13.23 -4.55
C ALA A 66 3.28 11.71 -4.38
N GLY A 67 3.30 11.23 -3.14
CA GLY A 67 3.36 9.80 -2.87
C GLY A 67 2.15 9.05 -3.45
N ILE A 68 2.40 7.87 -4.03
CA ILE A 68 1.36 7.01 -4.60
C ILE A 68 0.91 6.03 -3.51
N SER A 69 -0.40 5.90 -3.32
CA SER A 69 -0.96 4.90 -2.42
C SER A 69 -1.32 3.62 -3.16
N CYS A 70 -0.81 2.50 -2.68
CA CYS A 70 -1.09 1.16 -3.21
C CYS A 70 -1.39 0.18 -2.09
N THR A 71 -1.78 -1.03 -2.47
CA THR A 71 -1.92 -2.19 -1.60
C THR A 71 -0.77 -3.16 -1.87
N THR A 72 -0.24 -3.82 -0.83
CA THR A 72 0.79 -4.85 -0.97
C THR A 72 0.19 -6.19 -1.40
N GLY A 73 0.93 -6.92 -2.24
CA GLY A 73 0.57 -8.21 -2.81
C GLY A 73 0.87 -9.36 -1.87
N PHE A 74 1.98 -10.07 -2.08
CA PHE A 74 2.37 -11.22 -1.25
C PHE A 74 3.71 -11.01 -0.57
N LEU A 75 3.86 -11.57 0.64
CA LEU A 75 5.15 -11.70 1.31
C LEU A 75 5.99 -12.78 0.63
N VAL A 76 7.22 -12.45 0.33
CA VAL A 76 8.20 -13.31 -0.34
C VAL A 76 9.55 -13.19 0.35
N HIS A 77 10.44 -14.15 0.10
CA HIS A 77 11.85 -14.09 0.50
C HIS A 77 12.72 -14.11 -0.75
N THR A 78 13.74 -13.25 -0.76
CA THR A 78 14.77 -13.29 -1.81
C THR A 78 15.67 -14.52 -1.64
N ARG A 79 16.51 -14.79 -2.64
CA ARG A 79 17.58 -15.81 -2.57
C ARG A 79 18.41 -15.77 -1.29
N ASP A 80 18.67 -14.58 -0.76
CA ASP A 80 19.46 -14.36 0.47
C ASP A 80 18.59 -14.35 1.74
N ASP A 81 17.36 -14.88 1.68
CA ASP A 81 16.39 -14.96 2.77
C ASP A 81 15.99 -13.58 3.33
N ARG A 82 16.07 -12.53 2.51
CA ARG A 82 15.56 -11.21 2.89
C ARG A 82 14.07 -11.14 2.57
N PRO A 83 13.21 -10.75 3.53
CA PRO A 83 11.79 -10.61 3.27
C PRO A 83 11.53 -9.41 2.36
N GLY A 84 10.54 -9.58 1.49
CA GLY A 84 10.05 -8.56 0.57
C GLY A 84 8.57 -8.70 0.29
N LEU A 85 8.02 -7.73 -0.41
CA LEU A 85 6.61 -7.70 -0.81
C LEU A 85 6.51 -7.54 -2.32
N LEU A 86 5.72 -8.42 -2.95
CA LEU A 86 5.25 -8.18 -4.31
C LEU A 86 4.20 -7.08 -4.30
N VAL A 87 4.18 -6.26 -5.35
CA VAL A 87 3.28 -5.11 -5.53
C VAL A 87 3.19 -4.78 -7.02
N ALA A 88 2.24 -3.96 -7.46
CA ALA A 88 2.22 -3.49 -8.85
C ALA A 88 3.42 -2.56 -9.12
N GLY A 89 4.01 -2.68 -10.30
CA GLY A 89 5.16 -1.88 -10.71
C GLY A 89 4.80 -0.41 -10.95
N HIS A 90 3.60 -0.14 -11.47
CA HIS A 90 3.11 1.24 -11.66
C HIS A 90 2.94 2.01 -10.34
N CYS A 91 3.00 1.35 -9.18
CA CYS A 91 3.08 2.01 -7.88
C CYS A 91 4.41 2.77 -7.68
N ASN A 92 5.41 2.51 -8.54
CA ASN A 92 6.68 3.20 -8.61
C ASN A 92 6.98 3.63 -10.06
N PRO A 93 6.22 4.60 -10.63
CA PRO A 93 6.22 4.87 -12.08
C PRO A 93 7.56 5.44 -12.60
N GLY A 94 8.41 5.99 -11.72
CA GLY A 94 9.75 6.43 -12.07
C GLY A 94 10.80 5.32 -12.07
N GLY A 95 10.45 4.12 -11.61
CA GLY A 95 11.41 3.06 -11.31
C GLY A 95 12.39 3.44 -10.20
N GLY A 96 13.47 2.66 -10.07
CA GLY A 96 14.53 2.91 -9.08
C GLY A 96 14.08 2.73 -7.62
N PRO A 97 14.89 3.18 -6.64
CA PRO A 97 14.64 2.94 -5.22
C PRO A 97 13.57 3.88 -4.65
N GLY A 98 12.30 3.57 -4.92
CA GLY A 98 11.15 4.24 -4.29
C GLY A 98 11.04 3.85 -2.81
N GLN A 99 11.01 4.83 -1.90
CA GLN A 99 10.84 4.55 -0.47
C GLN A 99 9.39 4.17 -0.17
N VAL A 100 9.21 3.14 0.65
CA VAL A 100 7.90 2.61 1.02
C VAL A 100 7.63 2.86 2.49
N VAL A 101 6.52 3.55 2.76
CA VAL A 101 6.04 3.80 4.12
C VAL A 101 4.68 3.18 4.36
N ILE A 102 4.46 2.72 5.59
CA ILE A 102 3.14 2.25 6.06
C ILE A 102 2.69 3.10 7.23
N ARG A 103 1.38 3.08 7.50
CA ARG A 103 0.83 3.65 8.73
C ARG A 103 0.87 2.61 9.85
N HIS A 104 1.72 2.82 10.84
CA HIS A 104 1.95 1.90 11.95
C HIS A 104 2.25 2.64 13.26
N GLY A 105 1.63 2.19 14.36
CA GLY A 105 1.87 2.75 15.71
C GLY A 105 1.02 3.97 16.07
N GLY A 106 -0.07 4.24 15.35
CA GLY A 106 -1.02 5.29 15.71
C GLY A 106 -1.63 6.01 14.51
N ALA A 107 -2.52 6.98 14.79
CA ALA A 107 -3.39 7.55 13.76
C ALA A 107 -2.66 8.41 12.69
N PHE A 108 -1.46 8.86 12.98
CA PHE A 108 -0.64 9.70 12.08
C PHE A 108 0.82 9.25 12.08
N ALA A 109 1.10 8.04 12.54
CA ALA A 109 2.46 7.51 12.61
C ALA A 109 2.76 6.72 11.32
N TYR A 110 3.62 7.29 10.48
CA TYR A 110 4.14 6.64 9.29
C TYR A 110 5.56 6.14 9.54
N ARG A 111 5.88 4.96 9.01
CA ARG A 111 7.18 4.29 9.17
C ARG A 111 7.65 3.81 7.81
N THR A 112 8.88 4.14 7.45
CA THR A 112 9.57 3.48 6.33
C THR A 112 9.79 2.02 6.68
N ILE A 113 9.46 1.13 5.74
CA ILE A 113 9.61 -0.32 5.91
C ILE A 113 10.59 -0.94 4.92
N GLY A 114 10.90 -0.23 3.83
CA GLY A 114 11.72 -0.76 2.76
C GLY A 114 11.76 0.15 1.55
N THR A 115 12.30 -0.39 0.47
CA THR A 115 12.46 0.29 -0.81
C THR A 115 12.14 -0.66 -1.96
N PHE A 116 11.67 -0.10 -3.09
CA PHE A 116 11.61 -0.86 -4.34
C PHE A 116 13.02 -1.26 -4.77
N THR A 117 13.22 -2.54 -5.02
CA THR A 117 14.47 -3.10 -5.56
C THR A 117 14.30 -3.56 -6.99
N GLU A 118 13.09 -3.95 -7.39
CA GLU A 118 12.73 -4.27 -8.76
C GLU A 118 11.44 -3.53 -9.14
N THR A 119 11.33 -3.10 -10.39
CA THR A 119 10.12 -2.47 -10.93
C THR A 119 10.02 -2.74 -12.43
N VAL A 120 8.90 -3.28 -12.86
CA VAL A 120 8.51 -3.49 -14.25
C VAL A 120 7.12 -2.88 -14.43
N SER A 121 6.97 -1.94 -15.35
CA SER A 121 5.74 -1.22 -15.63
C SER A 121 5.76 -0.80 -17.10
N ASP A 122 5.51 -1.75 -17.99
CA ASP A 122 5.74 -1.60 -19.43
C ASP A 122 4.64 -0.82 -20.17
N GLY A 123 3.52 -0.57 -19.51
CA GLY A 123 2.40 0.18 -20.08
C GLY A 123 1.06 -0.21 -19.47
N SER A 124 0.02 -0.18 -20.29
CA SER A 124 -1.39 -0.42 -19.91
C SER A 124 -2.13 -1.29 -20.94
N ASN A 125 -1.39 -1.96 -21.82
CA ASN A 125 -1.93 -2.95 -22.74
C ASN A 125 -1.94 -4.33 -22.07
N TRP A 126 -2.77 -5.21 -22.60
CA TRP A 126 -2.88 -6.60 -22.13
C TRP A 126 -1.55 -7.38 -22.11
N ASP A 127 -0.60 -7.07 -22.98
CA ASP A 127 0.69 -7.79 -23.02
C ASP A 127 1.78 -7.12 -22.15
N ASP A 128 1.51 -5.94 -21.59
CA ASP A 128 2.50 -5.17 -20.82
C ASP A 128 2.63 -5.74 -19.40
N TYR A 129 3.85 -5.86 -18.89
CA TYR A 129 4.09 -6.33 -17.53
C TYR A 129 3.94 -5.23 -16.49
N ASP A 130 3.45 -5.61 -15.31
CA ASP A 130 3.26 -4.66 -14.21
C ASP A 130 3.46 -5.34 -12.84
N ILE A 131 4.70 -5.30 -12.35
CA ILE A 131 5.09 -5.88 -11.07
C ILE A 131 6.31 -5.18 -10.47
N GLY A 132 6.37 -5.15 -9.15
CA GLY A 132 7.50 -4.64 -8.39
C GLY A 132 7.82 -5.53 -7.20
N LEU A 133 9.04 -5.39 -6.72
CA LEU A 133 9.52 -6.00 -5.49
C LEU A 133 9.98 -4.90 -4.54
N ILE A 134 9.40 -4.90 -3.34
CA ILE A 134 9.85 -4.09 -2.22
C ILE A 134 10.70 -4.98 -1.32
N THR A 135 11.96 -4.63 -1.08
CA THR A 135 12.79 -5.30 -0.06
C THR A 135 12.67 -4.56 1.27
N LEU A 136 12.52 -5.30 2.38
CA LEU A 136 12.37 -4.72 3.72
C LEU A 136 13.73 -4.39 4.36
N ASP A 137 13.86 -3.20 4.96
CA ASP A 137 15.14 -2.71 5.51
C ASP A 137 15.45 -3.24 6.92
N ASP A 138 14.43 -3.38 7.78
CA ASP A 138 14.56 -3.77 9.20
C ASP A 138 13.53 -4.86 9.58
N PRO A 139 13.64 -6.07 9.03
CA PRO A 139 12.71 -7.15 9.36
C PRO A 139 12.80 -7.49 10.86
N GLY A 140 11.64 -7.50 11.54
CA GLY A 140 11.53 -7.82 12.97
C GLY A 140 11.12 -6.67 13.88
N LYS A 141 11.10 -5.42 13.40
CA LYS A 141 10.50 -4.29 14.16
C LYS A 141 8.98 -4.30 14.13
N ILE A 142 8.42 -4.82 13.05
CA ILE A 142 6.98 -5.01 12.84
C ILE A 142 6.79 -6.48 12.47
N PRO A 143 5.80 -7.19 13.07
CA PRO A 143 5.54 -8.58 12.74
C PRO A 143 5.29 -8.77 11.24
N LEU A 144 5.74 -9.90 10.69
CA LEU A 144 5.43 -10.30 9.31
C LEU A 144 4.27 -11.31 9.32
N THR A 145 3.48 -11.34 8.25
CA THR A 145 2.39 -12.31 8.10
C THR A 145 2.14 -12.66 6.64
N SER A 146 1.80 -13.93 6.40
CA SER A 146 1.37 -14.47 5.11
C SER A 146 -0.13 -14.79 5.12
N VAL A 147 -0.92 -13.94 5.77
CA VAL A 147 -2.38 -14.12 5.92
C VAL A 147 -3.12 -12.98 5.21
N ILE A 148 -4.05 -13.32 4.32
CA ILE A 148 -4.91 -12.38 3.60
C ILE A 148 -6.29 -12.41 4.24
N ASP A 149 -6.70 -11.34 4.91
CA ASP A 149 -8.04 -11.23 5.51
C ASP A 149 -8.46 -12.46 6.35
N GLY A 150 -7.52 -13.00 7.13
CA GLY A 150 -7.74 -14.22 7.93
C GLY A 150 -7.50 -15.55 7.22
N HIS A 151 -7.24 -15.54 5.92
CA HIS A 151 -6.93 -16.71 5.11
C HIS A 151 -5.41 -16.94 5.01
N PRO A 152 -4.86 -18.04 5.54
CA PRO A 152 -3.44 -18.33 5.44
C PRO A 152 -3.05 -18.64 3.98
N VAL A 153 -1.98 -18.02 3.50
CA VAL A 153 -1.39 -18.34 2.19
C VAL A 153 -0.57 -19.61 2.33
N ILE A 154 -0.96 -20.66 1.60
CA ILE A 154 -0.34 -21.98 1.71
C ILE A 154 0.51 -22.38 0.51
N GLY A 155 0.50 -21.57 -0.55
CA GLY A 155 1.25 -21.85 -1.78
C GLY A 155 0.80 -20.95 -2.93
N VAL A 156 1.37 -21.23 -4.10
CA VAL A 156 0.98 -20.61 -5.37
C VAL A 156 0.01 -21.55 -6.07
N ALA A 157 -1.02 -21.01 -6.73
CA ALA A 157 -1.90 -21.81 -7.56
C ALA A 157 -1.13 -22.31 -8.81
N ASP A 158 -1.10 -23.62 -9.02
CA ASP A 158 -0.38 -24.22 -10.15
C ASP A 158 -0.94 -23.76 -11.52
N TYR A 159 -2.26 -23.60 -11.58
CA TYR A 159 -2.98 -23.13 -12.76
C TYR A 159 -4.30 -22.48 -12.36
N VAL A 160 -4.74 -21.53 -13.19
CA VAL A 160 -6.04 -20.87 -13.10
C VAL A 160 -6.81 -21.07 -14.40
N SER A 161 -8.01 -21.62 -14.30
CA SER A 161 -8.89 -21.90 -15.44
C SER A 161 -9.96 -20.83 -15.59
N VAL A 162 -10.46 -20.63 -16.82
CA VAL A 162 -11.72 -19.91 -17.02
C VAL A 162 -12.84 -20.61 -16.24
N GLY A 163 -13.59 -19.83 -15.46
CA GLY A 163 -14.62 -20.31 -14.54
C GLY A 163 -14.17 -20.50 -13.09
N ASP A 164 -12.86 -20.55 -12.81
CA ASP A 164 -12.36 -20.52 -11.42
C ASP A 164 -12.79 -19.21 -10.75
N VAL A 165 -13.05 -19.23 -9.44
CA VAL A 165 -13.35 -18.02 -8.68
C VAL A 165 -12.06 -17.47 -8.05
N LEU A 166 -11.73 -16.24 -8.39
CA LEU A 166 -10.65 -15.50 -7.75
C LEU A 166 -11.21 -14.37 -6.89
N CYS A 167 -10.49 -14.06 -5.82
CA CYS A 167 -10.73 -12.90 -4.99
C CYS A 167 -9.52 -11.97 -5.08
N HIS A 168 -9.75 -10.66 -5.06
CA HIS A 168 -8.72 -9.69 -4.74
C HIS A 168 -9.06 -8.94 -3.45
N TYR A 169 -8.03 -8.41 -2.80
CA TYR A 169 -8.19 -7.55 -1.63
C TYR A 169 -7.37 -6.28 -1.80
N GLY A 170 -7.97 -5.14 -1.50
CA GLY A 170 -7.30 -3.84 -1.56
C GLY A 170 -7.81 -2.86 -0.52
N ILE A 171 -6.99 -1.87 -0.16
CA ILE A 171 -7.30 -0.92 0.92
C ILE A 171 -8.47 0.03 0.63
N ARG A 172 -8.93 0.10 -0.62
CA ARG A 172 -10.04 0.97 -1.04
C ARG A 172 -11.33 0.18 -1.17
N SER A 173 -11.24 -1.06 -1.66
CA SER A 173 -12.35 -2.00 -1.57
C SER A 173 -12.68 -2.37 -0.12
N GLY A 174 -11.68 -2.42 0.77
CA GLY A 174 -11.87 -2.61 2.22
C GLY A 174 -12.34 -4.01 2.63
N GLY A 175 -12.35 -4.94 1.69
CA GLY A 175 -12.76 -6.33 1.84
C GLY A 175 -12.51 -7.11 0.56
N PRO A 176 -12.65 -8.44 0.57
CA PRO A 176 -12.43 -9.26 -0.60
C PRO A 176 -13.53 -9.03 -1.65
N VAL A 177 -13.12 -8.87 -2.92
CA VAL A 177 -14.02 -8.80 -4.07
C VAL A 177 -13.71 -9.97 -4.99
N CYS A 178 -14.71 -10.80 -5.23
CA CYS A 178 -14.53 -12.09 -5.90
C CYS A 178 -15.42 -12.24 -7.13
N GLY A 179 -14.94 -12.98 -8.12
CA GLY A 179 -15.69 -13.29 -9.32
C GLY A 179 -15.03 -14.37 -10.18
N PRO A 180 -15.77 -14.94 -11.15
CA PRO A 180 -15.26 -15.95 -12.05
C PRO A 180 -14.20 -15.39 -13.00
N VAL A 181 -13.19 -16.21 -13.31
CA VAL A 181 -12.18 -15.94 -14.33
C VAL A 181 -12.81 -16.03 -15.71
N VAL A 182 -12.55 -15.02 -16.53
CA VAL A 182 -13.05 -14.91 -17.91
C VAL A 182 -11.95 -14.98 -18.96
N ALA A 183 -10.69 -14.74 -18.57
CA ALA A 183 -9.52 -14.99 -19.41
C ALA A 183 -8.32 -15.36 -18.53
N SER A 184 -7.51 -16.32 -18.96
CA SER A 184 -6.34 -16.80 -18.23
C SER A 184 -5.20 -17.11 -19.19
N GLU A 185 -4.07 -16.47 -18.96
CA GLU A 185 -2.83 -16.63 -19.70
C GLU A 185 -1.66 -16.79 -18.72
N THR A 186 -0.48 -17.12 -19.24
CA THR A 186 0.71 -17.36 -18.41
C THR A 186 1.07 -16.19 -17.49
N ASN A 187 0.83 -14.95 -17.95
CA ASN A 187 1.28 -13.74 -17.28
C ASN A 187 0.14 -12.86 -16.74
N LYS A 188 -1.09 -13.09 -17.17
CA LYS A 188 -2.25 -12.29 -16.75
C LYS A 188 -3.50 -13.13 -16.62
N VAL A 189 -4.37 -12.70 -15.73
CA VAL A 189 -5.72 -13.23 -15.57
C VAL A 189 -6.72 -12.09 -15.49
N ARG A 190 -7.88 -12.24 -16.14
CA ARG A 190 -9.03 -11.34 -16.04
C ARG A 190 -10.19 -12.07 -15.38
N PHE A 191 -10.88 -11.43 -14.44
CA PHE A 191 -12.00 -12.02 -13.70
C PHE A 191 -13.07 -10.97 -13.39
N GLU A 192 -14.31 -11.41 -13.22
CA GLU A 192 -15.52 -10.59 -12.98
C GLU A 192 -15.61 -10.07 -11.54
N ALA A 193 -14.59 -9.34 -11.11
CA ALA A 193 -14.58 -8.59 -9.87
C ALA A 193 -14.30 -7.13 -10.19
N GLY A 194 -15.10 -6.19 -9.68
CA GLY A 194 -14.77 -4.78 -9.80
C GLY A 194 -13.58 -4.40 -8.92
N GLY A 195 -12.92 -3.27 -9.18
CA GLY A 195 -11.79 -2.78 -8.41
C GLY A 195 -11.80 -1.27 -8.24
N THR A 196 -11.02 -0.76 -7.29
CA THR A 196 -10.96 0.69 -6.97
C THR A 196 -9.51 1.18 -6.96
N CYS A 197 -9.27 2.42 -7.40
CA CYS A 197 -7.92 3.02 -7.40
C CYS A 197 -7.28 3.06 -6.02
N GLY A 198 -6.13 2.42 -5.90
CA GLY A 198 -5.41 2.22 -4.64
C GLY A 198 -5.46 0.78 -4.15
N ASP A 199 -6.31 -0.07 -4.75
CA ASP A 199 -6.23 -1.53 -4.60
C ASP A 199 -5.03 -2.11 -5.38
N SER A 200 -4.45 -1.34 -6.31
CA SER A 200 -3.26 -1.68 -7.08
C SER A 200 -2.17 -2.32 -6.23
N GLY A 201 -1.65 -3.44 -6.69
CA GLY A 201 -0.67 -4.29 -6.03
C GLY A 201 -1.26 -5.30 -5.04
N GLY A 202 -2.53 -5.18 -4.63
CA GLY A 202 -3.18 -6.07 -3.68
C GLY A 202 -3.21 -7.54 -4.12
N PRO A 203 -3.29 -8.51 -3.18
CA PRO A 203 -3.23 -9.92 -3.52
C PRO A 203 -4.46 -10.34 -4.32
N VAL A 204 -4.22 -11.14 -5.35
CA VAL A 204 -5.24 -11.93 -6.06
C VAL A 204 -4.97 -13.39 -5.78
N TYR A 205 -5.99 -14.09 -5.29
CA TYR A 205 -5.87 -15.42 -4.72
C TYR A 205 -7.10 -16.27 -5.00
N ARG A 206 -6.92 -17.59 -4.98
CA ARG A 206 -7.99 -18.58 -4.98
C ARG A 206 -8.20 -19.06 -3.56
N LEU A 207 -9.45 -19.06 -3.08
CA LEU A 207 -9.80 -19.70 -1.82
C LEU A 207 -10.06 -21.18 -2.03
N ARG A 208 -9.51 -21.99 -1.13
CA ARG A 208 -9.79 -23.43 -1.03
C ARG A 208 -10.99 -23.67 -0.11
N ASP A 209 -11.58 -24.85 -0.23
CA ASP A 209 -12.71 -25.27 0.61
C ASP A 209 -12.40 -25.28 2.12
N ASP A 210 -11.12 -25.43 2.49
CA ASP A 210 -10.63 -25.38 3.87
C ASP A 210 -10.37 -23.96 4.39
N GLY A 211 -10.61 -22.94 3.55
CA GLY A 211 -10.41 -21.53 3.88
C GLY A 211 -8.98 -21.04 3.73
N ALA A 212 -8.04 -21.86 3.25
CA ALA A 212 -6.71 -21.41 2.90
C ALA A 212 -6.70 -20.67 1.54
N ALA A 213 -5.72 -19.79 1.35
CA ALA A 213 -5.52 -19.04 0.12
C ALA A 213 -4.34 -19.60 -0.68
N GLU A 214 -4.54 -19.74 -1.99
CA GLU A 214 -3.48 -19.99 -2.97
C GLU A 214 -3.20 -18.69 -3.72
N ALA A 215 -1.95 -18.27 -3.72
CA ALA A 215 -1.50 -17.06 -4.40
C ALA A 215 -1.58 -17.22 -5.92
N VAL A 216 -2.16 -16.24 -6.61
CA VAL A 216 -2.29 -16.25 -8.08
C VAL A 216 -1.51 -15.09 -8.69
N GLY A 217 -1.80 -13.88 -8.23
CA GLY A 217 -1.37 -12.66 -8.90
C GLY A 217 -1.49 -11.44 -8.00
N ILE A 218 -1.07 -10.30 -8.52
CA ILE A 218 -1.31 -9.00 -7.90
C ILE A 218 -2.29 -8.20 -8.76
N TYR A 219 -3.22 -7.50 -8.13
CA TYR A 219 -4.21 -6.69 -8.83
C TYR A 219 -3.52 -5.48 -9.45
N ILE A 220 -3.69 -5.27 -10.76
CA ILE A 220 -2.97 -4.20 -11.48
C ILE A 220 -3.90 -3.19 -12.13
N ALA A 221 -5.07 -3.64 -12.58
CA ALA A 221 -5.99 -2.79 -13.31
C ALA A 221 -7.42 -3.28 -13.21
N VAL A 222 -8.33 -2.35 -13.47
CA VAL A 222 -9.71 -2.59 -13.86
C VAL A 222 -9.78 -2.92 -15.37
N SER A 223 -10.91 -3.45 -15.86
CA SER A 223 -11.18 -3.63 -17.30
C SER A 223 -12.67 -3.55 -17.62
N ASP A 224 -13.01 -3.00 -18.79
CA ASP A 224 -14.36 -3.01 -19.36
C ASP A 224 -14.65 -4.26 -20.22
N GLY A 225 -13.71 -5.21 -20.25
CA GLY A 225 -13.76 -6.41 -21.09
C GLY A 225 -13.05 -6.27 -22.43
N THR A 226 -12.47 -5.09 -22.72
CA THR A 226 -11.60 -4.88 -23.88
C THR A 226 -10.11 -5.06 -23.52
N TYR A 227 -9.23 -4.95 -24.54
CA TYR A 227 -7.78 -5.10 -24.38
C TYR A 227 -7.08 -3.84 -23.85
N SER A 228 -7.80 -2.72 -23.72
CA SER A 228 -7.28 -1.50 -23.09
C SER A 228 -7.66 -1.47 -21.61
N GLU A 229 -6.69 -1.17 -20.75
CA GLU A 229 -6.95 -0.91 -19.34
C GLU A 229 -7.61 0.47 -19.20
N PRO A 230 -8.87 0.55 -18.75
CA PRO A 230 -9.55 1.81 -18.58
C PRO A 230 -8.95 2.59 -17.42
N LYS A 231 -9.18 3.91 -17.46
CA LYS A 231 -8.83 4.76 -16.34
C LYS A 231 -9.65 4.35 -15.12
N CYS A 232 -8.93 4.47 -14.02
CA CYS A 232 -9.29 4.10 -12.67
C CYS A 232 -10.57 4.82 -12.13
N GLU A 233 -11.04 5.86 -12.82
CA GLU A 233 -12.10 6.77 -12.38
C GLU A 233 -13.54 6.25 -12.62
N ASP A 234 -13.71 5.20 -13.43
CA ASP A 234 -15.03 4.63 -13.75
C ASP A 234 -15.24 3.26 -13.06
N PRO A 235 -16.49 2.87 -12.72
CA PRO A 235 -16.77 1.52 -12.25
C PRO A 235 -16.57 0.52 -13.40
N HIS A 236 -15.73 -0.48 -13.17
CA HIS A 236 -15.44 -1.51 -14.16
C HIS A 236 -15.85 -2.89 -13.67
N PRO A 237 -16.46 -3.72 -14.53
CA PRO A 237 -16.95 -5.03 -14.13
C PRO A 237 -15.86 -6.08 -13.96
N PHE A 238 -14.66 -5.85 -14.53
CA PHE A 238 -13.56 -6.80 -14.47
C PHE A 238 -12.32 -6.24 -13.79
N SER A 239 -11.54 -7.15 -13.22
CA SER A 239 -10.20 -6.92 -12.68
C SER A 239 -9.18 -7.69 -13.50
N ILE A 240 -7.97 -7.15 -13.59
CA ILE A 240 -6.81 -7.79 -14.20
C ILE A 240 -5.76 -7.98 -13.10
N ALA A 241 -5.19 -9.17 -13.06
CA ALA A 241 -4.05 -9.48 -12.21
C ALA A 241 -2.82 -9.88 -13.03
N GLN A 242 -1.66 -9.35 -12.64
CA GLN A 242 -0.37 -9.88 -13.07
C GLN A 242 -0.09 -11.15 -12.26
N THR A 243 0.04 -12.30 -12.93
CA THR A 243 0.35 -13.57 -12.24
C THR A 243 1.77 -13.53 -11.68
N ILE A 244 1.98 -14.08 -10.48
CA ILE A 244 3.27 -14.00 -9.78
C ILE A 244 4.24 -15.13 -10.13
N THR A 245 3.75 -16.30 -10.56
CA THR A 245 4.59 -17.50 -10.80
C THR A 245 5.82 -17.24 -11.68
N PRO A 246 5.71 -16.53 -12.83
CA PRO A 246 6.86 -16.23 -13.67
C PRO A 246 7.91 -15.37 -12.96
N TRP A 247 7.46 -14.45 -12.10
CA TRP A 247 8.31 -13.48 -11.39
C TRP A 247 8.99 -14.07 -10.15
N LEU A 248 8.34 -15.01 -9.48
CA LEU A 248 8.99 -15.80 -8.44
C LEU A 248 10.23 -16.52 -9.00
N SER A 249 10.12 -17.09 -10.21
CA SER A 249 11.27 -17.69 -10.88
C SER A 249 12.27 -16.65 -11.41
N ALA A 250 11.80 -15.57 -12.05
CA ALA A 250 12.68 -14.59 -12.68
C ALA A 250 13.55 -13.83 -11.68
N TRP A 251 13.04 -13.60 -10.47
CA TRP A 251 13.72 -12.85 -9.41
C TRP A 251 14.26 -13.74 -8.28
N ASP A 252 14.25 -15.07 -8.46
CA ASP A 252 14.71 -16.07 -7.47
C ASP A 252 14.08 -15.84 -6.08
N LEU A 253 12.74 -15.77 -6.06
CA LEU A 253 11.93 -15.50 -4.88
C LEU A 253 11.18 -16.75 -4.43
N THR A 254 11.05 -16.91 -3.12
CA THR A 254 10.19 -17.92 -2.49
C THR A 254 8.99 -17.25 -1.86
N LEU A 255 7.78 -17.74 -2.14
CA LEU A 255 6.56 -17.29 -1.47
C LEU A 255 6.61 -17.65 0.02
N ASP A 256 6.35 -16.69 0.91
CA ASP A 256 6.19 -16.99 2.32
C ASP A 256 4.83 -17.66 2.55
N THR A 257 4.87 -18.86 3.13
CA THR A 257 3.69 -19.68 3.48
C THR A 257 3.60 -19.94 4.98
N THR A 258 4.43 -19.25 5.76
CA THR A 258 4.44 -19.37 7.21
C THR A 258 3.29 -18.55 7.79
N THR A 259 2.33 -19.23 8.42
CA THR A 259 1.38 -18.54 9.28
C THR A 259 2.16 -17.98 10.46
N GLY A 260 2.24 -16.65 10.57
CA GLY A 260 3.19 -15.93 11.42
C GLY A 260 3.35 -16.48 12.85
N ARG A 261 4.56 -16.30 13.41
CA ARG A 261 4.88 -16.52 14.83
C ARG A 261 4.40 -15.36 15.71
#